data_AF-A0A2H8TZ53-F1
#
_entry.id   AF-A0A2H8TZ53-F1
#
_cell.length_a   1.000
_cell.length_b   1.000
_cell.length_c   1.000
_cell.angle_alpha   90.00
_cell.angle_beta   90.00
_cell.angle_gamma   90.00
#
_symmetry.space_group_name_H-M   'P 1'
#
loop_
_entity.id
_entity.type
_entity.pdbx_description
1 polymer ?
#
loop_
_entity_poly.entity_id
_entity_poly.type
_entity_poly.pdbx_seq_one_letter_code
_entity_poly.pdbx_strand_id
1 'polypeptide(L)'
;MSDSSNSSESRTRKRIQEAKNKARPELSDKYAWHAYGYADNFKPFTKVQDNVDRINVETVSPEVFVEKYERPYKPVVIRGLQNNWRASYKWTLERIGKKYRNQRFKCGEDNQGYSVKSIVTKDLNVEKTIKDIV
;
A
#
# COMPACT_ATOMS: atom_id res chain seq x y z
N MET A 1 24.28 -12.15 26.32
CA MET A 1 22.88 -11.77 25.98
C MET A 1 22.86 -11.24 24.55
N SER A 2 22.81 -12.14 23.57
CA SER A 2 22.83 -11.80 22.14
C SER A 2 22.50 -13.06 21.34
N ASP A 3 21.20 -13.34 21.12
CA ASP A 3 20.77 -14.41 20.18
C ASP A 3 19.29 -14.34 19.78
N SER A 4 18.47 -13.52 20.44
CA SER A 4 17.02 -13.45 20.18
C SER A 4 16.64 -12.68 18.90
N SER A 5 17.54 -11.87 18.32
CA SER A 5 17.24 -11.00 17.16
C SER A 5 17.33 -11.73 15.80
N ASN A 6 18.23 -12.71 15.66
CA ASN A 6 18.46 -13.40 14.39
C ASN A 6 17.32 -14.37 13.99
N SER A 7 16.64 -15.00 14.97
CA SER A 7 15.58 -15.99 14.67
C SER A 7 14.25 -15.36 14.24
N SER A 8 13.95 -14.13 14.68
CA SER A 8 12.75 -13.40 14.27
C SER A 8 12.86 -12.89 12.83
N GLU A 9 14.03 -12.40 12.43
CA GLU A 9 14.25 -11.89 11.07
C GLU A 9 14.13 -13.01 10.02
N SER A 10 14.68 -14.19 10.31
CA SER A 10 14.55 -15.38 9.46
C SER A 10 13.08 -15.80 9.25
N ARG A 11 12.27 -15.78 10.32
CA ARG A 11 10.83 -16.10 10.24
C ARG A 11 10.05 -15.07 9.43
N THR A 12 10.37 -13.79 9.58
CA THR A 12 9.73 -12.71 8.81
C THR A 12 10.05 -12.85 7.32
N ARG A 13 11.32 -13.06 6.94
CA ARG A 13 11.73 -13.26 5.54
C ARG A 13 11.02 -14.46 4.90
N LYS A 14 10.90 -15.58 5.62
CA LYS A 14 10.17 -16.76 5.15
C LYS A 14 8.70 -16.43 4.81
N ARG A 15 8.01 -15.70 5.69
CA ARG A 15 6.61 -15.31 5.48
C ARG A 15 6.44 -14.36 4.28
N ILE A 16 7.40 -13.45 4.08
CA ILE A 16 7.41 -12.56 2.91
C ILE A 16 7.57 -13.38 1.63
N GLN A 17 8.51 -14.33 1.59
CA GLN A 17 8.73 -15.18 0.41
C GLN A 17 7.50 -16.05 0.10
N GLU A 18 6.88 -16.65 1.11
CA GLU A 18 5.64 -17.41 0.94
C GLU A 18 4.51 -16.56 0.36
N ALA A 19 4.36 -15.32 0.82
CA ALA A 19 3.36 -14.39 0.29
C ALA A 19 3.68 -13.99 -1.16
N LYS A 20 4.94 -13.68 -1.48
CA LYS A 20 5.39 -13.37 -2.84
C LYS A 20 5.09 -14.52 -3.81
N ASN A 21 5.50 -15.74 -3.47
CA ASN A 21 5.33 -16.91 -4.33
C ASN A 21 3.85 -17.25 -4.56
N LYS A 22 2.99 -17.07 -3.55
CA LYS A 22 1.56 -17.32 -3.71
C LYS A 22 0.86 -16.23 -4.52
N ALA A 23 1.21 -14.97 -4.29
CA ALA A 23 0.55 -13.83 -4.91
C ALA A 23 0.99 -13.61 -6.37
N ARG A 24 2.24 -13.96 -6.70
CA ARG A 24 2.84 -13.80 -8.03
C ARG A 24 3.70 -15.02 -8.39
N PRO A 25 3.09 -16.20 -8.61
CA PRO A 25 3.83 -17.44 -8.86
C PRO A 25 4.65 -17.42 -10.16
N GLU A 26 4.33 -16.52 -11.09
CA GLU A 26 5.10 -16.28 -12.31
C GLU A 26 6.45 -15.57 -12.05
N LEU A 27 6.60 -14.91 -10.90
CA LEU A 27 7.84 -14.27 -10.46
C LEU A 27 8.69 -15.24 -9.61
N SER A 28 8.93 -16.43 -10.14
CA SER A 28 9.61 -17.53 -9.43
C SER A 28 11.14 -17.41 -9.42
N ASP A 29 11.72 -16.69 -10.38
CA ASP A 29 13.16 -16.42 -10.42
C ASP A 29 13.54 -15.34 -9.39
N LYS A 30 14.71 -15.50 -8.76
CA LYS A 30 15.26 -14.60 -7.74
C LYS A 30 15.40 -13.17 -8.27
N TYR A 31 15.68 -13.00 -9.56
CA TYR A 31 15.86 -11.70 -10.21
C TYR A 31 14.55 -11.09 -10.74
N ALA A 32 13.48 -11.88 -10.85
CA ALA A 32 12.23 -11.44 -11.48
C ALA A 32 11.59 -10.22 -10.80
N TRP A 33 11.73 -10.12 -9.47
CA TRP A 33 11.21 -9.00 -8.69
C TRP A 33 11.96 -7.68 -8.91
N HIS A 34 13.20 -7.74 -9.41
CA HIS A 34 14.08 -6.57 -9.59
C HIS A 34 14.56 -6.41 -11.04
N ALA A 35 13.96 -7.14 -11.98
CA ALA A 35 14.45 -7.27 -13.35
C ALA A 35 14.62 -5.93 -14.07
N TYR A 36 13.78 -4.94 -13.72
CA TYR A 36 13.79 -3.61 -14.32
C TYR A 36 14.61 -2.58 -13.55
N GLY A 37 15.14 -2.92 -12.36
CA GLY A 37 15.94 -2.01 -11.54
C GLY A 37 15.24 -0.69 -11.20
N TYR A 38 13.91 -0.72 -11.04
CA TYR A 38 13.14 0.48 -10.78
C TYR A 38 13.42 1.06 -9.38
N ALA A 39 13.96 0.26 -8.44
CA ALA A 39 14.41 0.78 -7.15
C ALA A 39 15.35 1.98 -7.29
N ASP A 40 16.21 1.97 -8.32
CA ASP A 40 17.21 3.02 -8.56
C ASP A 40 16.80 3.98 -9.69
N ASN A 41 15.95 3.53 -10.62
CA ASN A 41 15.70 4.24 -11.89
C ASN A 41 14.26 4.75 -12.08
N PHE A 42 13.42 4.77 -11.04
CA PHE A 42 12.01 5.17 -11.18
C PHE A 42 11.75 6.68 -11.37
N LYS A 43 12.73 7.54 -11.05
CA LYS A 43 12.57 9.00 -11.03
C LYS A 43 11.91 9.62 -12.28
N PRO A 44 12.16 9.17 -13.52
CA PRO A 44 11.47 9.71 -14.70
C PRO A 44 9.95 9.55 -14.65
N PHE A 45 9.44 8.49 -14.02
CA PHE A 45 8.00 8.17 -13.92
C PHE A 45 7.28 8.96 -12.82
N THR A 46 7.98 9.77 -12.03
CA THR A 46 7.35 10.59 -10.99
C THR A 46 6.82 11.92 -11.54
N LYS A 47 7.08 12.24 -12.82
CA LYS A 47 6.58 13.46 -13.47
C LYS A 47 5.14 13.23 -13.93
N VAL A 48 4.19 13.81 -13.19
CA VAL A 48 2.75 13.70 -13.47
C VAL A 48 2.19 15.07 -13.79
N GLN A 49 1.45 15.18 -14.89
CA GLN A 49 0.65 16.37 -15.20
C GLN A 49 -0.73 16.22 -14.56
N ASP A 50 -0.96 16.92 -13.46
CA ASP A 50 -2.27 16.99 -12.82
C ASP A 50 -3.15 18.01 -13.54
N ASN A 51 -4.29 17.57 -14.06
CA ASN A 51 -5.28 18.38 -14.76
C ASN A 51 -6.72 18.11 -14.28
N VAL A 52 -6.90 17.46 -13.13
CA VAL A 52 -8.24 17.08 -12.64
C VAL A 52 -8.85 18.19 -11.79
N ASP A 53 -10.16 18.39 -11.93
CA ASP A 53 -10.89 19.38 -11.13
C ASP A 53 -10.87 19.04 -9.63
N ARG A 54 -10.85 20.08 -8.78
CA ARG A 54 -10.80 19.94 -7.32
C ARG A 54 -11.87 20.78 -6.61
N ILE A 55 -12.87 20.11 -6.04
CA ILE A 55 -13.92 20.76 -5.24
C ILE A 55 -13.63 20.68 -3.74
N ASN A 56 -14.30 21.52 -2.95
CA ASN A 56 -14.30 21.45 -1.49
C ASN A 56 -15.71 21.07 -1.02
N VAL A 57 -15.80 20.11 -0.10
CA VAL A 57 -17.07 19.66 0.51
C VAL A 57 -17.85 20.80 1.16
N GLU A 58 -17.17 21.84 1.65
CA GLU A 58 -17.83 22.99 2.29
C GLU A 58 -18.47 23.97 1.28
N THR A 59 -18.02 23.95 0.03
CA THR A 59 -18.46 24.93 -0.99
C THR A 59 -19.34 24.33 -2.08
N VAL A 60 -19.46 23.00 -2.15
CA VAL A 60 -20.24 22.29 -3.17
C VAL A 60 -21.28 21.42 -2.49
N SER A 61 -22.56 21.71 -2.77
CA SER A 61 -23.66 20.88 -2.27
C SER A 61 -23.74 19.53 -2.99
N PRO A 62 -24.41 18.52 -2.41
CA PRO A 62 -24.64 17.23 -3.06
C PRO A 62 -25.30 17.35 -4.43
N GLU A 63 -26.28 18.26 -4.58
CA GLU A 63 -27.02 18.44 -5.84
C GLU A 63 -26.11 18.96 -6.96
N VAL A 64 -25.26 19.95 -6.64
CA VAL A 64 -24.27 20.49 -7.57
C VAL A 64 -23.22 19.43 -7.91
N PHE A 65 -22.83 18.60 -6.95
CA PHE A 65 -21.92 17.48 -7.19
C PHE A 65 -22.53 16.46 -8.17
N VAL A 66 -23.78 16.06 -7.92
CA VAL A 66 -24.50 15.10 -8.77
C VAL A 66 -24.62 15.63 -10.19
N GLU A 67 -25.02 16.89 -10.36
CA GLU A 67 -25.22 17.48 -11.68
C GLU A 67 -23.93 17.64 -12.48
N LYS A 68 -22.86 18.11 -11.84
CA LYS A 68 -21.62 18.48 -12.54
C LYS A 68 -20.60 17.35 -12.65
N TYR A 69 -20.68 16.33 -11.81
CA TYR A 69 -19.66 15.27 -11.73
C TYR A 69 -20.25 13.86 -11.79
N GLU A 70 -21.19 13.50 -10.92
CA GLU A 70 -21.70 12.12 -10.85
C GLU A 70 -22.52 11.72 -12.09
N ARG A 71 -23.56 12.50 -12.42
CA ARG A 71 -24.44 12.26 -13.56
C ARG A 71 -23.73 12.25 -14.91
N PRO A 72 -22.77 13.16 -15.20
CA PRO A 72 -21.99 13.09 -16.43
C PRO A 72 -20.81 12.11 -16.37
N TYR A 73 -20.64 11.34 -15.28
CA TYR A 73 -19.50 10.44 -15.08
C TYR A 73 -18.14 11.13 -15.16
N LYS A 74 -18.06 12.39 -14.72
CA LYS A 74 -16.85 13.21 -14.76
C LYS A 74 -16.05 13.05 -13.45
N PRO A 75 -14.76 12.66 -13.51
CA PRO A 75 -13.92 12.51 -12.32
C PRO A 75 -13.61 13.87 -11.67
N VAL A 76 -13.49 13.87 -10.34
CA VAL A 76 -13.16 15.06 -9.55
C VAL A 76 -12.50 14.64 -8.23
N VAL A 77 -11.60 15.47 -7.71
CA VAL A 77 -11.05 15.29 -6.35
C VAL A 77 -11.81 16.13 -5.34
N ILE A 78 -12.31 15.50 -4.28
CA ILE A 78 -13.06 16.16 -3.22
C ILE A 78 -12.16 16.44 -2.02
N ARG A 79 -12.01 17.71 -1.65
CA ARG A 79 -11.23 18.17 -0.49
C ARG A 79 -12.13 18.39 0.73
N GLY A 80 -11.53 18.39 1.92
CA GLY A 80 -12.20 18.72 3.19
C GLY A 80 -12.94 17.57 3.88
N LEU A 81 -13.24 16.47 3.17
CA LEU A 81 -13.99 15.31 3.71
C LEU A 81 -13.35 14.65 4.94
N GLN A 82 -12.02 14.70 5.04
CA GLN A 82 -11.26 13.92 6.01
C GLN A 82 -10.68 14.76 7.15
N ASN A 83 -10.98 16.07 7.21
CA ASN A 83 -10.37 17.00 8.17
C ASN A 83 -10.53 16.55 9.63
N ASN A 84 -11.68 15.97 9.96
CA ASN A 84 -12.01 15.53 11.33
C ASN A 84 -11.76 14.03 11.57
N TRP A 85 -11.20 13.32 10.58
CA TRP A 85 -11.00 11.88 10.71
C TRP A 85 -9.85 11.59 11.65
N ARG A 86 -10.10 10.75 12.66
CA ARG A 86 -9.04 10.29 13.57
C ARG A 86 -7.92 9.52 12.86
N ALA A 87 -8.17 9.07 11.63
CA ALA A 87 -7.19 8.41 10.77
C ALA A 87 -5.93 9.27 10.58
N SER A 88 -6.06 10.60 10.49
CA SER A 88 -4.95 11.53 10.28
C SER A 88 -3.81 11.38 11.30
N TYR A 89 -4.12 11.01 12.54
CA TYR A 89 -3.12 10.80 13.60
C TYR A 89 -3.08 9.36 14.15
N LYS A 90 -4.07 8.51 13.82
CA LYS A 90 -4.09 7.10 14.24
C LYS A 90 -3.44 6.16 13.24
N TRP A 91 -3.48 6.49 11.95
CA TRP A 91 -2.95 5.62 10.90
C TRP A 91 -1.49 5.93 10.61
N THR A 92 -0.65 5.77 11.64
CA THR A 92 0.81 5.80 11.52
C THR A 92 1.36 4.37 11.55
N LEU A 93 2.52 4.13 10.92
CA LEU A 93 3.14 2.80 10.88
C LEU A 93 3.35 2.22 12.28
N GLU A 94 3.81 3.04 13.23
CA GLU A 94 4.01 2.64 14.62
C GLU A 94 2.70 2.18 15.28
N ARG A 95 1.64 2.99 15.18
CA ARG A 95 0.36 2.71 15.84
C ARG A 95 -0.34 1.51 15.21
N ILE A 96 -0.33 1.42 13.87
CA ILE A 96 -0.89 0.28 13.14
C ILE A 96 -0.11 -0.99 13.50
N GLY A 97 1.22 -0.96 13.41
CA GLY A 97 2.08 -2.10 13.72
C GLY A 97 1.97 -2.58 15.18
N LYS A 98 1.69 -1.67 16.13
CA LYS A 98 1.41 -2.04 17.53
C LYS A 98 0.00 -2.61 17.71
N LYS A 99 -1.02 -1.92 17.19
CA LYS A 99 -2.43 -2.26 17.42
C LYS A 99 -2.87 -3.53 16.68
N TYR A 100 -2.36 -3.72 15.47
CA TYR A 100 -2.77 -4.82 14.57
C TYR A 100 -1.65 -5.84 14.35
N ARG A 101 -0.69 -5.94 15.28
CA ARG A 101 0.54 -6.77 15.16
C ARG A 101 0.32 -8.22 14.74
N ASN A 102 -0.82 -8.81 15.13
CA ASN A 102 -1.16 -10.21 14.89
C ASN A 102 -2.23 -10.38 13.81
N GLN A 103 -2.77 -9.29 13.27
CA GLN A 103 -3.80 -9.34 12.25
C GLN A 103 -3.20 -9.49 10.86
N ARG A 104 -3.82 -10.38 10.08
CA ARG A 104 -3.43 -10.64 8.70
C ARG A 104 -4.28 -9.81 7.76
N PHE A 105 -3.63 -9.00 6.93
CA PHE A 105 -4.25 -8.19 5.88
C PHE A 105 -4.01 -8.85 4.53
N LYS A 106 -4.97 -8.70 3.62
CA LYS A 106 -4.82 -9.20 2.24
C LYS A 106 -3.74 -8.39 1.53
N CYS A 107 -2.83 -9.10 0.85
CA CYS A 107 -1.73 -8.51 0.10
C CYS A 107 -1.61 -9.08 -1.33
N GLY A 108 -2.54 -9.95 -1.75
CA GLY A 108 -2.58 -10.55 -3.07
C GLY A 108 -3.69 -11.60 -3.17
N GLU A 109 -3.74 -12.26 -4.31
CA GLU A 109 -4.59 -13.42 -4.60
C GLU A 109 -3.72 -14.50 -5.25
N ASP A 110 -4.04 -15.76 -5.02
CA ASP A 110 -3.38 -16.88 -5.72
C ASP A 110 -4.12 -17.25 -7.02
N ASN A 111 -3.57 -18.23 -7.75
CA ASN A 111 -4.12 -18.68 -9.04
C ASN A 111 -5.53 -19.28 -8.96
N GLN A 112 -6.03 -19.54 -7.76
CA GLN A 112 -7.38 -20.06 -7.53
C GLN A 112 -8.32 -18.97 -6.99
N GLY A 113 -7.86 -17.73 -6.90
CA GLY A 113 -8.61 -16.59 -6.39
C GLY A 113 -8.67 -16.51 -4.87
N TYR A 114 -7.93 -17.36 -4.14
CA TYR A 114 -7.89 -17.26 -2.68
C TYR A 114 -7.01 -16.10 -2.24
N SER A 115 -7.41 -15.44 -1.15
CA SER A 115 -6.68 -14.30 -0.62
C SER A 115 -5.34 -14.72 0.00
N VAL A 116 -4.25 -14.16 -0.51
CA VAL A 116 -2.94 -14.20 0.14
C VAL A 116 -2.91 -13.12 1.22
N LYS A 117 -2.59 -13.50 2.47
CA LYS A 117 -2.63 -12.58 3.62
C LYS A 117 -1.33 -12.60 4.42
N SER A 118 -0.86 -11.42 4.81
CA SER A 118 0.35 -11.22 5.63
C SER A 118 0.08 -10.32 6.84
N ILE A 119 0.91 -10.42 7.87
CA ILE A 119 0.84 -9.52 9.03
C ILE A 119 1.57 -8.21 8.75
N VAL A 120 1.11 -7.12 9.36
CA VAL A 120 1.85 -5.85 9.35
C VAL A 120 2.99 -5.97 10.36
N THR A 121 4.20 -6.28 9.89
CA THR A 121 5.40 -6.33 10.73
C THR A 121 5.90 -4.93 11.04
N LYS A 122 6.45 -4.71 12.25
CA LYS A 122 7.16 -3.46 12.58
C LYS A 122 8.34 -3.19 11.64
N ASP A 123 8.90 -4.26 11.07
CA ASP A 123 9.99 -4.23 10.10
C ASP A 123 9.52 -3.93 8.67
N LEU A 124 8.25 -3.56 8.47
CA LEU A 124 7.83 -2.75 7.32
C LEU A 124 8.45 -1.35 7.46
N ASN A 125 9.78 -1.30 7.45
CA ASN A 125 10.47 -0.12 7.03
C ASN A 125 10.12 -0.01 5.55
N VAL A 126 9.10 0.80 5.27
CA VAL A 126 8.48 0.93 3.95
C VAL A 126 9.55 1.27 2.91
N GLU A 127 10.60 2.00 3.27
CA GLU A 127 11.77 2.23 2.40
C GLU A 127 12.57 0.96 2.06
N LYS A 128 12.73 0.04 3.01
CA LYS A 128 13.47 -1.23 2.82
C LYS A 128 12.61 -2.25 2.06
N THR A 129 11.31 -2.26 2.33
CA THR A 129 10.36 -3.16 1.64
C THR A 129 10.02 -2.66 0.24
N ILE A 130 9.98 -1.34 0.00
CA ILE A 130 9.87 -0.77 -1.36
C ILE A 130 11.11 -1.14 -2.17
N LYS A 131 12.32 -1.10 -1.60
CA LYS A 131 13.53 -1.62 -2.25
C LYS A 131 13.53 -3.13 -2.49
N ASP A 132 12.74 -3.89 -1.73
CA ASP A 132 12.57 -5.33 -1.91
C ASP A 132 11.36 -5.69 -2.82
N ILE A 133 10.52 -4.72 -3.17
CA ILE A 133 9.33 -4.86 -4.04
C ILE A 133 9.59 -4.26 -5.43
N VAL A 134 10.52 -3.31 -5.55
CA VAL A 134 10.93 -2.58 -6.77
C VAL A 134 12.40 -2.88 -7.07
#